data_AF-A0A2E3ZG24-F1
#
_entry.id   AF-A0A2E3ZG24-F1
#
_cell.length_a   1.000
_cell.length_b   1.000
_cell.length_c   1.000
_cell.angle_alpha   90.00
_cell.angle_beta   90.00
_cell.angle_gamma   90.00
#
_symmetry.space_group_name_H-M   'P 1'
#
loop_
_entity.id
_entity.type
_entity.pdbx_description
1 polymer ?
#
loop_
_entity_poly.entity_id
_entity_poly.type
_entity_poly.pdbx_seq_one_letter_code
_entity_poly.pdbx_strand_id
1 'polypeptide(L)'
;MADDTVDEVAPSFIPESPTLGRILTSVGIWALIVDVINILYGAYAAGQKVVWAGFLTYGYLADNTHVNHEGIVVSSGDMVFTIIALACIGLGFIILQSTEENGFMGWLQSFLTIDRWTPFFDTSNGINKMIGSWMTLIGLIFYFGWSGMNMTWVDPGVYAVTIPLIGFGLMLPHLDSDSEDA
;
A
#
# COMPACT_ATOMS: atom_id res chain seq x y z
N MET A 1 38.11 -22.88 16.68
CA MET A 1 36.75 -22.91 16.12
C MET A 1 36.61 -21.58 15.40
N ALA A 2 36.71 -21.60 14.07
CA ALA A 2 36.37 -20.43 13.27
C ALA A 2 34.84 -20.33 13.29
N ASP A 3 34.37 -19.17 13.74
CA ASP A 3 32.98 -18.75 13.67
C ASP A 3 32.72 -18.33 12.22
N ASP A 4 32.49 -19.33 11.36
CA ASP A 4 32.06 -19.11 9.98
C ASP A 4 30.54 -18.94 9.98
N THR A 5 30.04 -17.86 10.59
CA THR A 5 28.77 -17.30 10.15
C THR A 5 29.04 -16.75 8.75
N VAL A 6 28.65 -17.52 7.74
CA VAL A 6 28.57 -17.03 6.37
C VAL A 6 27.65 -15.83 6.43
N ASP A 7 28.21 -14.62 6.47
CA ASP A 7 27.46 -13.40 6.25
C ASP A 7 26.76 -13.62 4.90
N GLU A 8 25.44 -13.78 4.95
CA GLU A 8 24.61 -13.85 3.77
C GLU A 8 24.70 -12.46 3.13
N VAL A 9 25.71 -12.28 2.28
CA VAL A 9 25.94 -11.04 1.54
C VAL A 9 24.75 -10.91 0.61
N ALA A 10 23.72 -10.19 1.06
CA ALA A 10 22.67 -9.70 0.18
C ALA A 10 23.38 -9.04 -1.00
N PRO A 11 23.10 -9.44 -2.25
CA PRO A 11 23.84 -8.93 -3.39
C PRO A 11 23.78 -7.40 -3.39
N SER A 12 24.92 -6.75 -3.61
CA SER A 12 25.19 -5.32 -3.34
C SER A 12 24.30 -4.31 -4.08
N PHE A 13 23.32 -4.76 -4.86
CA PHE A 13 22.34 -3.94 -5.56
C PHE A 13 20.95 -3.94 -4.88
N ILE A 14 20.72 -4.78 -3.84
CA ILE A 14 19.48 -4.74 -3.08
C ILE A 14 19.51 -3.50 -2.18
N PRO A 15 18.51 -2.60 -2.27
CA PRO A 15 18.46 -1.43 -1.41
C PRO A 15 18.31 -1.81 0.06
N GLU A 16 19.14 -1.23 0.93
CA GLU A 16 19.06 -1.39 2.40
C GLU A 16 18.05 -0.41 3.02
N SER A 17 16.84 -0.32 2.44
CA SER A 17 15.79 0.58 2.91
C SER A 17 14.54 -0.20 3.31
N PRO A 18 14.31 -0.44 4.62
CA PRO A 18 13.10 -1.13 5.07
C PRO A 18 11.85 -0.38 4.65
N THR A 19 11.87 0.97 4.67
CA THR A 19 10.76 1.80 4.19
C THR A 19 10.41 1.52 2.73
N LEU A 20 11.40 1.40 1.84
CA LEU A 20 11.15 1.04 0.44
C LEU A 20 10.51 -0.35 0.32
N GLY A 21 11.01 -1.33 1.07
CA GLY A 21 10.45 -2.68 1.11
C GLY A 21 8.98 -2.69 1.54
N ARG A 22 8.65 -1.93 2.60
CA ARG A 22 7.28 -1.75 3.12
C ARG A 22 6.37 -1.11 2.07
N ILE A 23 6.83 -0.05 1.39
CA ILE A 23 6.07 0.65 0.34
C ILE A 23 5.80 -0.27 -0.85
N LEU A 24 6.84 -0.90 -1.41
CA LEU A 24 6.71 -1.77 -2.58
C LEU A 24 5.77 -2.94 -2.31
N THR A 25 5.91 -3.57 -1.14
CA THR A 25 5.02 -4.66 -0.71
C THR A 25 3.59 -4.18 -0.59
N SER A 26 3.35 -3.08 0.12
CA SER A 26 1.99 -2.56 0.37
C SER A 26 1.30 -2.11 -0.92
N VAL A 27 2.02 -1.39 -1.79
CA VAL A 27 1.52 -0.95 -3.11
C VAL A 27 1.26 -2.14 -4.02
N GLY A 28 2.14 -3.14 -4.03
CA GLY A 28 1.95 -4.35 -4.84
C GLY A 28 0.74 -5.17 -4.39
N ILE A 29 0.54 -5.37 -3.08
CA ILE A 29 -0.64 -6.04 -2.53
C ILE A 29 -1.91 -5.26 -2.91
N TRP A 30 -1.91 -3.94 -2.72
CA TRP A 30 -3.04 -3.09 -3.09
C TRP A 30 -3.37 -3.17 -4.58
N ALA A 31 -2.36 -3.04 -5.46
CA ALA A 31 -2.52 -3.11 -6.90
C ALA A 31 -3.12 -4.46 -7.32
N LEU A 32 -2.65 -5.57 -6.73
CA LEU A 32 -3.18 -6.89 -6.99
C LEU A 32 -4.66 -7.00 -6.56
N ILE A 33 -5.02 -6.48 -5.38
CA ILE A 33 -6.41 -6.47 -4.91
C ILE A 33 -7.30 -5.68 -5.88
N VAL A 34 -6.88 -4.49 -6.29
CA VAL A 34 -7.66 -3.66 -7.21
C VAL A 34 -7.79 -4.31 -8.59
N ASP A 35 -6.76 -4.97 -9.09
CA ASP A 35 -6.83 -5.67 -10.38
C ASP A 35 -7.78 -6.87 -10.33
N VAL A 36 -7.73 -7.66 -9.24
CA VAL A 36 -8.68 -8.74 -9.02
C VAL A 36 -10.11 -8.21 -8.99
N ILE A 37 -10.35 -7.10 -8.28
CA ILE A 37 -11.67 -6.45 -8.26
C ILE A 37 -12.05 -5.92 -9.64
N ASN A 38 -11.10 -5.38 -10.39
CA ASN A 38 -11.31 -4.89 -11.74
C ASN A 38 -11.76 -6.01 -12.68
N ILE A 39 -11.14 -7.19 -12.58
CA ILE A 39 -11.48 -8.37 -13.38
C ILE A 39 -12.83 -8.96 -12.96
N LEU A 40 -13.15 -8.96 -11.67
CA LEU A 40 -14.36 -9.61 -11.15
C LEU A 40 -15.61 -8.73 -11.25
N TYR A 41 -15.49 -7.44 -10.90
CA TYR A 41 -16.62 -6.54 -10.68
C TYR A 41 -16.52 -5.22 -11.45
N GLY A 42 -15.33 -4.86 -11.93
CA GLY A 42 -15.01 -3.52 -12.41
C GLY A 42 -14.66 -2.59 -11.24
N ALA A 43 -13.53 -1.89 -11.37
CA ALA A 43 -12.94 -1.08 -10.30
C ALA A 43 -13.04 0.45 -10.54
N TYR A 44 -13.61 0.87 -11.67
CA TYR A 44 -13.64 2.28 -12.08
C TYR A 44 -14.84 3.03 -11.49
N ALA A 45 -16.03 2.51 -11.76
CA ALA A 45 -17.31 2.96 -11.23
C ALA A 45 -18.32 1.82 -11.40
N ALA A 46 -19.57 2.02 -10.94
CA ALA A 46 -20.63 1.03 -11.07
C ALA A 46 -20.78 0.53 -12.52
N GLY A 47 -20.51 -0.77 -12.75
CA GLY A 47 -20.59 -1.41 -14.06
C GLY A 47 -19.45 -1.06 -15.02
N GLN A 48 -18.39 -0.41 -14.55
CA GLN A 48 -17.25 0.02 -15.36
C GLN A 48 -15.94 -0.60 -14.90
N LYS A 49 -15.20 -1.13 -15.87
CA LYS A 49 -13.90 -1.74 -15.71
C LYS A 49 -12.80 -0.77 -16.16
N VAL A 50 -11.71 -0.71 -15.39
CA VAL A 50 -10.51 0.06 -15.70
C VAL A 50 -9.78 -0.57 -16.88
N VAL A 51 -9.34 0.27 -17.82
CA VAL A 51 -8.38 -0.10 -18.86
C VAL A 51 -7.00 0.38 -18.41
N TRP A 52 -6.22 -0.50 -17.77
CA TRP A 52 -4.98 -0.11 -17.09
C TRP A 52 -3.99 0.67 -17.96
N ALA A 53 -3.82 0.27 -19.23
CA ALA A 53 -2.95 0.97 -20.17
C ALA A 53 -3.38 2.43 -20.36
N GLY A 54 -4.67 2.69 -20.59
CA GLY A 54 -5.20 4.05 -20.72
C GLY A 54 -5.22 4.79 -19.39
N PHE A 55 -5.60 4.12 -18.31
CA PHE A 55 -5.72 4.72 -16.97
C PHE A 55 -4.37 5.23 -16.44
N LEU A 56 -3.32 4.40 -16.47
CA LEU A 56 -2.00 4.76 -15.94
C LEU A 56 -1.26 5.76 -16.81
N THR A 57 -1.59 5.85 -18.09
CA THR A 57 -0.90 6.73 -19.05
C THR A 57 -1.75 7.93 -19.47
N TYR A 58 -2.86 8.18 -18.79
CA TYR A 58 -3.79 9.27 -19.10
C TYR A 58 -4.23 9.28 -20.57
N GLY A 59 -4.51 8.10 -21.13
CA GLY A 59 -5.00 7.90 -22.49
C GLY A 59 -3.92 7.75 -23.57
N TYR A 60 -2.63 7.69 -23.22
CA TYR A 60 -1.56 7.58 -24.22
C TYR A 60 -1.42 6.18 -24.83
N LEU A 61 -1.57 5.12 -24.02
CA LEU A 61 -1.44 3.72 -24.48
C LEU A 61 -2.78 3.04 -24.82
N ALA A 62 -3.90 3.71 -24.58
CA ALA A 62 -5.23 3.24 -24.99
C ALA A 62 -6.21 4.42 -25.06
N ASP A 63 -7.14 4.37 -26.02
CA ASP A 63 -8.10 5.45 -26.29
C ASP A 63 -9.08 5.74 -25.14
N ASN A 64 -9.28 4.76 -24.24
CA ASN A 64 -10.19 4.87 -23.11
C ASN A 64 -9.47 4.51 -21.81
N THR A 65 -9.85 5.16 -20.71
CA THR A 65 -9.40 4.81 -19.35
C THR A 65 -10.25 3.72 -18.70
N HIS A 66 -11.44 3.46 -19.26
CA HIS A 66 -12.41 2.50 -18.77
C HIS A 66 -13.32 2.00 -19.89
N VAL A 67 -13.97 0.86 -19.67
CA VAL A 67 -14.97 0.25 -20.54
C VAL A 67 -16.10 -0.33 -19.68
N ASN A 68 -17.21 -0.75 -20.30
CA ASN A 68 -18.25 -1.48 -19.59
C ASN A 68 -17.70 -2.81 -19.07
N HIS A 69 -18.12 -3.19 -17.88
CA HIS A 69 -17.78 -4.49 -17.29
C HIS A 69 -18.73 -5.56 -17.82
N GLU A 70 -18.27 -6.34 -18.82
CA GLU A 70 -19.08 -7.37 -19.49
C GLU A 70 -18.86 -8.77 -18.89
N GLY A 71 -18.65 -8.83 -17.57
CA GLY A 71 -18.37 -10.07 -16.84
C GLY A 71 -16.87 -10.34 -16.65
N ILE A 72 -16.53 -11.58 -16.27
CA ILE A 72 -15.15 -11.96 -15.93
C ILE A 72 -14.34 -12.15 -17.22
N VAL A 73 -13.68 -11.08 -17.65
CA VAL A 73 -12.79 -11.07 -18.82
C VAL A 73 -11.45 -10.52 -18.39
N VAL A 74 -10.37 -11.22 -18.73
CA VAL A 74 -8.99 -10.75 -18.50
C VAL A 74 -8.49 -10.09 -19.78
N SER A 75 -8.05 -8.84 -19.68
CA SER A 75 -7.45 -8.08 -20.78
C SER A 75 -5.93 -8.13 -20.70
N SER A 76 -5.26 -7.77 -21.80
CA SER A 76 -3.80 -7.61 -21.81
C SER A 76 -3.32 -6.56 -20.80
N GLY A 77 -4.12 -5.53 -20.54
CA GLY A 77 -3.83 -4.52 -19.53
C GLY A 77 -3.82 -5.09 -18.11
N ASP A 78 -4.79 -5.95 -17.78
CA ASP A 78 -4.85 -6.62 -16.47
C ASP A 78 -3.63 -7.54 -16.27
N MET A 79 -3.26 -8.33 -17.29
CA MET A 79 -2.07 -9.19 -17.20
C MET A 79 -0.79 -8.39 -16.92
N VAL A 80 -0.58 -7.28 -17.63
CA VAL A 80 0.59 -6.42 -17.40
C VAL A 80 0.54 -5.78 -16.02
N PHE A 81 -0.62 -5.28 -15.59
CA PHE A 81 -0.76 -4.65 -14.28
C PHE A 81 -0.56 -5.66 -13.13
N THR A 82 -1.11 -6.87 -13.24
CA THR A 82 -0.81 -8.00 -12.34
C THR A 82 0.69 -8.30 -12.28
N ILE A 83 1.39 -8.35 -13.42
CA ILE A 83 2.85 -8.60 -13.44
C ILE A 83 3.61 -7.50 -12.69
N ILE A 84 3.24 -6.23 -12.90
CA ILE A 84 3.83 -5.09 -12.18
C ILE A 84 3.56 -5.22 -10.68
N ALA A 85 2.33 -5.55 -10.28
CA ALA A 85 1.97 -5.76 -8.88
C ALA A 85 2.81 -6.88 -8.23
N LEU A 86 2.95 -8.02 -8.90
CA LEU A 86 3.77 -9.14 -8.44
C LEU A 86 5.25 -8.78 -8.38
N ALA A 87 5.77 -7.99 -9.31
CA ALA A 87 7.14 -7.50 -9.27
C ALA A 87 7.37 -6.58 -8.06
N CYS A 88 6.43 -5.67 -7.77
CA CYS A 88 6.48 -4.84 -6.56
C CYS A 88 6.48 -5.69 -5.28
N ILE A 89 5.61 -6.69 -5.19
CA ILE A 89 5.58 -7.62 -4.04
C ILE A 89 6.89 -8.38 -3.93
N GLY A 90 7.41 -8.94 -5.03
CA GLY A 90 8.65 -9.72 -5.04
C GLY A 90 9.86 -8.90 -4.62
N LEU A 91 10.01 -7.69 -5.15
CA LEU A 91 11.08 -6.76 -4.76
C LEU A 91 10.94 -6.32 -3.30
N GLY A 92 9.71 -5.98 -2.88
CA GLY A 92 9.41 -5.61 -1.50
C GLY A 92 9.72 -6.74 -0.51
N PHE A 93 9.37 -7.98 -0.86
CA PHE A 93 9.69 -9.18 -0.10
C PHE A 93 11.20 -9.36 0.07
N ILE A 94 11.97 -9.26 -1.02
CA ILE A 94 13.44 -9.39 -0.99
C ILE A 94 14.06 -8.34 -0.05
N ILE A 95 13.64 -7.07 -0.17
CA ILE A 95 14.15 -5.99 0.67
C ILE A 95 13.81 -6.25 2.14
N LEU A 96 12.53 -6.52 2.45
CA LEU A 96 12.08 -6.77 3.82
C LEU A 96 12.79 -7.97 4.44
N GLN A 97 13.02 -9.02 3.67
CA GLN A 97 13.75 -10.21 4.13
C GLN A 97 15.19 -9.86 4.55
N SER A 98 15.84 -8.91 3.88
CA SER A 98 17.20 -8.48 4.21
C SER A 98 17.29 -7.36 5.25
N THR A 99 16.23 -6.58 5.47
CA THR A 99 16.30 -5.36 6.31
C THR A 99 15.57 -5.47 7.65
N GLU A 100 14.58 -6.36 7.78
CA GLU A 100 13.81 -6.53 9.02
C GLU A 100 14.37 -7.68 9.86
N GLU A 101 14.44 -7.52 11.18
CA GLU A 101 15.00 -8.51 12.11
C GLU A 101 14.35 -9.91 11.98
N ASN A 102 13.05 -9.95 11.67
CA ASN A 102 12.28 -11.18 11.42
C ASN A 102 11.82 -11.29 9.95
N GLY A 103 12.49 -10.57 9.05
CA GLY A 103 12.19 -10.52 7.63
C GLY A 103 10.77 -10.06 7.32
N PHE A 104 10.25 -10.55 6.18
CA PHE A 104 8.87 -10.27 5.75
C PHE A 104 7.82 -10.69 6.80
N MET A 105 8.03 -11.83 7.48
CA MET A 105 7.07 -12.31 8.48
C MET A 105 7.03 -11.40 9.72
N GLY A 106 8.18 -10.86 10.13
CA GLY A 106 8.27 -9.84 11.17
C GLY A 106 7.46 -8.60 10.84
N TRP A 107 7.62 -8.09 9.63
CA TRP A 107 6.82 -6.97 9.15
C TRP A 107 5.32 -7.29 9.18
N LEU A 108 4.90 -8.47 8.73
CA LEU A 108 3.50 -8.88 8.77
C LEU A 108 2.96 -8.98 10.21
N GLN A 109 3.75 -9.54 11.14
CA GLN A 109 3.39 -9.62 12.55
C GLN A 109 3.29 -8.25 13.22
N SER A 110 4.01 -7.23 12.73
CA SER A 110 3.96 -5.85 13.25
C SER A 110 2.58 -5.17 13.13
N PHE A 111 1.67 -5.72 12.33
CA PHE A 111 0.28 -5.26 12.25
C PHE A 111 -0.59 -5.82 13.38
N LEU A 112 -0.17 -6.91 14.01
CA LEU A 112 -0.92 -7.63 15.05
C LEU A 112 -0.40 -7.36 16.47
N THR A 113 0.66 -6.57 16.61
CA THR A 113 1.21 -6.22 17.93
C THR A 113 0.28 -5.29 18.68
N ILE A 114 0.22 -5.43 20.01
CA ILE A 114 -0.59 -4.57 20.87
C ILE A 114 -0.17 -3.10 20.76
N ASP A 115 1.14 -2.84 20.62
CA ASP A 115 1.72 -1.51 20.50
C ASP A 115 1.23 -0.73 19.27
N ARG A 116 0.78 -1.44 18.22
CA ARG A 116 0.16 -0.81 17.04
C ARG A 116 -1.16 -0.12 17.39
N TRP A 117 -1.88 -0.63 18.39
CA TRP A 117 -3.23 -0.19 18.75
C TRP A 117 -3.26 0.74 19.96
N THR A 118 -2.24 0.70 20.82
CA THR A 118 -2.11 1.59 21.99
C THR A 118 -2.31 3.08 21.64
N PRO A 119 -1.74 3.62 20.53
CA PRO A 119 -1.88 5.05 20.21
C PRO A 119 -3.31 5.54 20.00
N PHE A 120 -4.29 4.67 19.74
CA PHE A 120 -5.68 5.08 19.56
C PHE A 120 -6.34 5.55 20.86
N PHE A 121 -5.82 5.10 22.01
CA PHE A 121 -6.45 5.28 23.32
C PHE A 121 -5.50 5.87 24.37
N ASP A 122 -4.25 6.14 23.99
CA ASP A 122 -3.23 6.64 24.89
C ASP A 122 -2.56 7.90 24.34
N THR A 123 -2.61 8.97 25.14
CA THR A 123 -1.98 10.26 24.86
C THR A 123 -0.63 10.42 25.56
N SER A 124 -0.17 9.42 26.32
CA SER A 124 1.10 9.46 27.05
C SER A 124 2.30 9.72 26.13
N ASN A 125 2.21 9.26 24.88
CA ASN A 125 3.22 9.41 23.84
C ASN A 125 2.93 10.59 22.88
N GLY A 126 2.19 11.60 23.35
CA GLY A 126 1.85 12.79 22.57
C GLY A 126 0.47 12.73 21.91
N ILE A 127 -0.21 13.90 21.87
CA ILE A 127 -1.55 14.01 21.28
C ILE A 127 -1.50 13.87 19.75
N ASN A 128 -0.40 14.26 19.10
CA ASN A 128 -0.27 14.15 17.64
C ASN A 128 -0.16 12.69 17.21
N LYS A 129 0.43 11.82 18.04
CA LYS A 129 0.47 10.37 17.80
C LYS A 129 -0.94 9.75 17.80
N MET A 130 -1.78 10.14 18.74
CA MET A 130 -3.18 9.68 18.81
C MET A 130 -4.00 10.20 17.64
N ILE A 131 -3.94 11.51 17.37
CA ILE A 131 -4.66 12.13 16.24
C ILE A 131 -4.21 11.48 14.93
N GLY A 132 -2.90 11.32 14.74
CA GLY A 132 -2.34 10.72 13.54
C GLY A 132 -2.87 9.30 13.29
N SER A 133 -2.92 8.48 14.35
CA SER A 133 -3.45 7.11 14.28
C SER A 133 -4.93 7.08 13.87
N TRP A 134 -5.76 7.97 14.44
CA TRP A 134 -7.17 8.10 14.04
C TRP A 134 -7.34 8.59 12.61
N MET A 135 -6.53 9.54 12.16
CA MET A 135 -6.58 10.04 10.78
C MET A 135 -6.26 8.93 9.78
N THR A 136 -5.21 8.13 10.03
CA THR A 136 -4.88 6.97 9.19
C THR A 136 -6.03 5.97 9.16
N LEU A 137 -6.62 5.63 10.32
CA LEU A 137 -7.73 4.68 10.41
C LEU A 137 -8.97 5.17 9.64
N ILE A 138 -9.36 6.44 9.83
CA ILE A 138 -10.51 7.03 9.14
C ILE A 138 -10.26 7.04 7.62
N GLY A 139 -9.05 7.38 7.18
CA GLY A 139 -8.68 7.33 5.76
C GLY A 139 -8.83 5.93 5.16
N LEU A 140 -8.37 4.90 5.87
CA LEU A 140 -8.53 3.50 5.45
C LEU A 140 -10.00 3.05 5.43
N ILE A 141 -10.77 3.35 6.48
CA ILE A 141 -12.20 3.03 6.55
C ILE A 141 -12.96 3.71 5.41
N PHE A 142 -12.68 4.99 5.15
CA PHE A 142 -13.28 5.72 4.04
C PHE A 142 -12.93 5.07 2.70
N TYR A 143 -11.65 4.78 2.44
CA TYR A 143 -11.21 4.17 1.18
C TYR A 143 -11.92 2.85 0.91
N PHE A 144 -11.83 1.89 1.84
CA PHE A 144 -12.40 0.56 1.64
C PHE A 144 -13.93 0.58 1.66
N GLY A 145 -14.54 1.36 2.56
CA GLY A 145 -15.99 1.48 2.66
C GLY A 145 -16.59 2.11 1.41
N TRP A 146 -16.07 3.26 0.98
CA TRP A 146 -16.58 3.97 -0.18
C TRP A 146 -16.32 3.19 -1.49
N SER A 147 -15.09 2.69 -1.68
CA SER A 147 -14.74 1.94 -2.90
C SER A 147 -15.52 0.64 -3.00
N GLY A 148 -15.70 -0.08 -1.88
CA GLY A 148 -16.48 -1.32 -1.86
C GLY A 148 -17.96 -1.10 -2.16
N MET A 149 -18.56 -0.01 -1.66
CA MET A 149 -19.98 0.30 -1.88
C MET A 149 -20.27 0.84 -3.28
N ASN A 150 -19.35 1.61 -3.87
CA ASN A 150 -19.58 2.33 -5.13
C ASN A 150 -18.79 1.76 -6.32
N MET A 151 -17.93 0.76 -6.11
CA MET A 151 -17.00 0.19 -7.10
C MET A 151 -16.02 1.22 -7.69
N THR A 152 -15.67 2.24 -6.90
CA THR A 152 -14.82 3.37 -7.30
C THR A 152 -13.42 3.25 -6.69
N TRP A 153 -12.76 2.10 -6.90
CA TRP A 153 -11.46 1.79 -6.28
C TRP A 153 -10.31 2.64 -6.80
N VAL A 154 -10.44 3.14 -8.04
CA VAL A 154 -9.45 4.01 -8.68
C VAL A 154 -9.90 5.46 -8.87
N ASP A 155 -10.98 5.86 -8.19
CA ASP A 155 -11.56 7.18 -8.33
C ASP A 155 -10.67 8.28 -7.71
N PRO A 156 -10.30 9.33 -8.47
CA PRO A 156 -9.46 10.41 -7.97
C PRO A 156 -10.07 11.20 -6.80
N GLY A 157 -11.39 11.31 -6.72
CA GLY A 157 -12.11 11.95 -5.61
C GLY A 157 -12.01 11.14 -4.31
N VAL A 158 -12.06 9.81 -4.38
CA VAL A 158 -11.80 8.93 -3.23
C VAL A 158 -10.36 9.12 -2.73
N TYR A 159 -9.40 9.20 -3.65
CA TYR A 159 -8.01 9.45 -3.30
C TYR A 159 -7.77 10.85 -2.72
N ALA A 160 -8.49 11.87 -3.20
CA ALA A 160 -8.37 13.23 -2.69
C ALA A 160 -8.76 13.36 -1.20
N VAL A 161 -9.59 12.45 -0.68
CA VAL A 161 -9.90 12.37 0.76
C VAL A 161 -8.94 11.42 1.48
N THR A 162 -8.67 10.26 0.88
CA THR A 162 -7.87 9.19 1.50
C THR A 162 -6.41 9.59 1.72
N ILE A 163 -5.76 10.13 0.68
CA ILE A 163 -4.32 10.41 0.70
C ILE A 163 -3.96 11.47 1.75
N PRO A 164 -4.67 12.61 1.88
CA PRO A 164 -4.37 13.57 2.94
C PRO A 164 -4.57 12.99 4.34
N LEU A 165 -5.65 12.24 4.58
CA LEU A 165 -5.90 11.62 5.90
C LEU A 165 -4.79 10.67 6.30
N ILE A 166 -4.38 9.77 5.40
CA ILE A 166 -3.28 8.84 5.66
C ILE A 166 -1.95 9.59 5.78
N GLY A 167 -1.68 10.54 4.88
CA GLY A 167 -0.43 11.31 4.86
C GLY A 167 -0.20 12.11 6.13
N PHE A 168 -1.19 12.91 6.56
CA PHE A 168 -1.12 13.59 7.85
C PHE A 168 -1.10 12.61 9.02
N GLY A 169 -1.85 11.51 8.92
CA GLY A 169 -1.88 10.47 9.94
C GLY A 169 -0.51 9.85 10.23
N LEU A 170 0.28 9.63 9.17
CA LEU A 170 1.65 9.12 9.27
C LEU A 170 2.67 10.20 9.69
N MET A 171 2.43 11.46 9.34
CA MET A 171 3.39 12.56 9.60
C MET A 171 3.27 13.14 11.01
N LEU A 172 2.04 13.34 11.53
CA LEU A 172 1.79 13.96 12.83
C LEU A 172 2.60 13.37 14.00
N PRO A 173 2.76 12.04 14.13
CA PRO A 173 3.57 11.45 15.20
C PRO A 173 5.04 11.93 15.23
N HIS A 174 5.60 12.35 14.09
CA HIS A 174 6.99 12.81 13.99
C HIS A 174 7.18 14.25 14.47
N LEU A 175 6.09 15.02 14.61
CA LEU A 175 6.19 16.40 15.09
C LEU A 175 6.41 16.48 16.61
N ASP A 176 6.04 15.43 17.35
CA ASP A 176 6.26 15.36 18.80
C ASP A 176 7.69 14.93 19.13
N SER A 177 8.30 14.04 18.33
CA SER A 177 9.67 13.55 18.55
C SER A 177 10.73 14.64 18.41
N ASP A 178 10.50 15.63 17.55
CA ASP A 178 11.46 16.72 17.34
C ASP A 178 11.43 17.77 18.48
N SER A 179 10.42 17.71 19.36
CA SER A 179 10.25 18.67 20.47
C SER A 179 10.92 18.25 21.77
N GLU A 180 11.29 16.97 21.92
CA GLU A 180 12.00 16.44 23.10
C GLU A 180 13.53 16.58 22.98
N ASP A 181 14.05 16.84 21.78
CA ASP A 181 15.48 16.99 21.47
C ASP A 181 15.94 18.47 21.36
N ALA A 182 15.09 19.45 21.70
CA ALA A 182 15.36 20.90 21.65
C ALA A 182 15.35 21.57 23.04
#